data_AF-A0A6G3XLL5-F1
#
_entry.id   AF-A0A6G3XLL5-F1
#
_cell.length_a   1.000
_cell.length_b   1.000
_cell.length_c   1.000
_cell.angle_alpha   90.00
_cell.angle_beta   90.00
_cell.angle_gamma   90.00
#
_symmetry.space_group_name_H-M   'P 1'
#
loop_
_entity.id
_entity.type
_entity.pdbx_description
1 polymer ?
#
loop_
_entity_poly.entity_id
_entity_poly.type
_entity_poly.pdbx_seq_one_letter_code
_entity_poly.pdbx_strand_id
1 'polypeptide(L)'
;AGRGRPESRFDADRVFAACAGAGTAVEINCRPERRDPPSRLLRAAVAAGVLFAIDTDAHAPGQLDWQRSGCARAEECGVPADRVV
;
A
#
# COMPACT_ATOMS: atom_id res chain seq x y z
N ALA A 1 8.55 4.07 -17.56
CA ALA A 1 8.94 3.95 -16.15
C ALA A 1 8.90 5.34 -15.51
N GLY A 2 8.22 5.51 -14.37
CA GLY A 2 8.21 6.78 -13.63
C GLY A 2 9.63 7.16 -13.25
N ARG A 3 9.99 8.44 -13.41
CA ARG A 3 11.33 8.96 -13.05
C ARG A 3 11.61 8.57 -11.59
N GLY A 4 12.71 7.86 -11.34
CA GLY A 4 13.09 7.28 -10.04
C GLY A 4 13.25 8.33 -8.95
N ARG A 5 12.12 8.76 -8.39
CA ARG A 5 12.05 9.71 -7.28
C ARG A 5 12.33 8.94 -5.99
N PRO A 6 13.19 9.46 -5.10
CA PRO A 6 13.40 8.83 -3.80
C PRO A 6 12.11 8.85 -2.98
N GLU A 7 12.03 7.95 -2.02
CA GLU A 7 10.95 7.93 -1.04
C GLU A 7 10.86 9.27 -0.28
N SER A 8 9.63 9.71 -0.02
CA SER A 8 9.37 10.90 0.80
C SER A 8 9.88 10.70 2.23
N ARG A 9 10.37 11.78 2.85
CA ARG A 9 10.71 11.81 4.28
C ARG A 9 9.54 12.34 5.07
N PHE A 10 8.99 11.54 5.96
CA PHE A 10 7.89 11.89 6.86
C PHE A 10 7.91 11.00 8.10
N ASP A 11 7.15 11.39 9.12
CA ASP A 11 6.91 10.58 10.31
C ASP A 11 5.82 9.54 10.02
N ALA A 12 6.25 8.33 9.67
CA ALA A 12 5.35 7.25 9.27
C ALA A 12 4.43 6.81 10.41
N ASP A 13 4.93 6.74 11.63
CA ASP A 13 4.16 6.30 12.79
C ASP A 13 3.03 7.30 13.08
N ARG A 14 3.34 8.60 13.02
CA ARG A 14 2.33 9.65 13.20
C ARG A 14 1.27 9.62 12.09
N VAL A 15 1.68 9.43 10.83
CA VAL A 15 0.74 9.36 9.70
C VAL A 15 -0.15 8.14 9.82
N PHE A 16 0.40 6.95 10.07
CA PHE A 16 -0.38 5.73 10.16
C PHE A 16 -1.30 5.70 11.39
N ALA A 17 -0.86 6.23 12.53
CA ALA A 17 -1.74 6.41 13.69
C ALA A 17 -2.94 7.32 13.37
N ALA A 18 -2.71 8.40 12.62
CA ALA A 18 -3.79 9.29 12.19
C ALA A 18 -4.74 8.58 11.20
N CYS A 19 -4.22 7.80 10.25
CA CYS A 19 -5.03 6.99 9.34
C CYS A 19 -5.91 5.99 10.10
N ALA A 20 -5.33 5.26 11.05
CA ALA A 20 -6.06 4.29 11.87
C ALA A 20 -7.18 4.96 12.69
N GLY A 21 -6.90 6.11 13.32
CA GLY A 21 -7.90 6.86 14.09
C GLY A 21 -9.02 7.48 13.25
N ALA A 22 -8.73 7.81 11.99
CA ALA A 22 -9.70 8.42 11.08
C ALA A 22 -10.46 7.41 10.19
N GLY A 23 -10.06 6.14 10.18
CA GLY A 23 -10.59 5.15 9.24
C GLY A 23 -10.12 5.37 7.79
N THR A 24 -9.04 6.13 7.59
CA THR A 24 -8.48 6.38 6.26
C THR A 24 -7.60 5.20 5.85
N ALA A 25 -7.93 4.57 4.72
CA ALA A 25 -7.13 3.47 4.17
C ALA A 25 -5.79 3.95 3.57
N VAL A 26 -4.76 3.12 3.69
CA VAL A 26 -3.47 3.29 3.02
C VAL A 26 -3.43 2.41 1.77
N GLU A 27 -3.04 3.01 0.65
CA GLU A 27 -2.94 2.31 -0.63
C GLU A 27 -1.82 1.24 -0.61
N ILE A 28 -2.05 0.12 -1.29
CA ILE A 28 -1.04 -0.83 -1.73
C ILE A 28 -1.02 -0.78 -3.26
N ASN A 29 -0.13 0.03 -3.81
CA ASN A 29 -0.07 0.23 -5.26
C ASN A 29 0.55 -0.99 -5.95
N CYS A 30 -0.15 -1.57 -6.92
CA CYS A 30 0.25 -2.81 -7.60
C CYS A 30 1.26 -2.60 -8.73
N ARG A 31 1.57 -1.36 -9.13
CA ARG A 31 2.53 -1.12 -10.21
C ARG A 31 3.88 -1.75 -9.87
N PRO A 32 4.40 -2.65 -10.73
CA PRO A 32 5.67 -3.33 -10.50
C PRO A 32 6.84 -2.37 -10.27
N GLU A 33 6.84 -1.21 -10.93
CA GLU A 33 7.89 -0.22 -10.77
C GLU A 33 7.75 0.66 -9.53
N ARG A 34 6.54 0.78 -8.94
CA ARG A 34 6.31 1.62 -7.76
C ARG A 34 6.60 0.88 -6.47
N ARG A 35 5.95 -0.27 -6.25
CA ARG A 35 5.98 -1.03 -4.99
C ARG A 35 5.85 -0.13 -3.74
N ASP A 36 4.96 0.84 -3.83
CA ASP A 36 4.70 1.87 -2.82
C ASP A 36 3.46 1.48 -2.00
N PRO A 37 3.47 1.54 -0.65
CA PRO A 37 4.62 1.75 0.24
C PRO A 37 5.62 0.59 0.20
N PRO A 38 6.94 0.83 0.39
CA PRO A 38 7.90 -0.25 0.57
C PRO A 38 7.49 -1.17 1.73
N SER A 39 7.86 -2.45 1.68
CA SER A 39 7.40 -3.47 2.64
C SER A 39 7.62 -3.12 4.11
N ARG A 40 8.65 -2.31 4.43
CA ARG A 40 8.86 -1.79 5.79
C ARG A 40 7.73 -0.87 6.27
N LEU A 41 7.22 0.00 5.39
CA LEU A 41 6.14 0.92 5.70
C LEU A 41 4.79 0.20 5.71
N LEU A 42 4.59 -0.77 4.81
CA LEU A 42 3.40 -1.62 4.85
C LEU A 42 3.28 -2.35 6.18
N ARG A 43 4.36 -2.98 6.67
CA ARG A 43 4.35 -3.65 7.97
C ARG A 43 4.11 -2.69 9.13
N ALA A 44 4.66 -1.47 9.06
CA ALA A 44 4.36 -0.43 10.05
C ALA A 44 2.88 -0.03 10.04
N ALA A 45 2.27 0.15 8.88
CA ALA A 45 0.84 0.42 8.75
C ALA A 45 -0.02 -0.74 9.26
N VAL A 46 0.40 -1.99 9.03
CA VAL A 46 -0.29 -3.19 9.54
C VAL A 46 -0.28 -3.17 11.06
N ALA A 47 0.87 -2.91 11.67
CA ALA A 47 1.04 -2.80 13.13
C ALA A 47 0.25 -1.64 13.73
N ALA A 48 0.11 -0.52 13.01
CA ALA A 48 -0.66 0.64 13.43
C ALA A 48 -2.19 0.44 13.35
N GLY A 49 -2.69 -0.69 12.84
CA GLY A 49 -4.13 -0.95 12.77
C GLY A 49 -4.86 -0.27 11.61
N VAL A 50 -4.13 0.16 10.57
CA VAL A 50 -4.71 0.89 9.42
C VAL A 50 -5.51 -0.07 8.52
N LEU A 51 -6.49 0.49 7.79
CA LEU A 51 -7.19 -0.16 6.67
C LEU A 51 -6.35 -0.04 5.38
N PHE A 52 -6.59 -0.91 4.40
CA PHE A 52 -5.81 -0.96 3.16
C PHE A 52 -6.70 -0.97 1.93
N ALA A 53 -6.25 -0.30 0.87
CA ALA A 53 -6.85 -0.36 -0.46
C ALA A 53 -5.81 -0.90 -1.45
N ILE A 54 -6.09 -2.01 -2.13
CA ILE A 54 -5.18 -2.60 -3.12
C ILE A 54 -5.59 -2.07 -4.50
N ASP A 55 -4.74 -1.23 -5.10
CA ASP A 55 -5.08 -0.49 -6.33
C ASP A 55 -4.02 -0.68 -7.42
N THR A 56 -4.44 -0.81 -8.68
CA THR A 56 -3.53 -1.06 -9.82
C THR A 56 -2.90 0.18 -10.41
N ASP A 57 -3.45 1.37 -10.15
CA ASP A 57 -3.08 2.64 -10.79
C ASP A 57 -3.04 2.49 -12.32
N ALA A 58 -4.02 1.75 -12.83
CA ALA A 58 -4.11 1.34 -14.22
C ALA A 58 -4.44 2.53 -15.14
N HIS A 59 -3.62 2.70 -16.16
CA HIS A 59 -3.76 3.66 -17.25
C HIS A 59 -3.98 2.96 -18.61
N ALA A 60 -4.04 1.63 -18.62
CA ALA A 60 -4.39 0.80 -19.77
C ALA A 60 -5.02 -0.52 -19.29
N PRO A 61 -5.92 -1.17 -20.06
CA PRO A 61 -6.67 -2.35 -19.60
C PRO A 61 -5.80 -3.49 -19.06
N GLY A 62 -4.68 -3.81 -19.72
CA GLY A 62 -3.77 -4.87 -19.27
C GLY A 62 -3.07 -4.61 -17.93
N GLN A 63 -3.15 -3.39 -17.39
CA GLN A 63 -2.57 -3.05 -16.09
C GLN A 63 -3.44 -3.50 -14.92
N LEU A 64 -4.71 -3.80 -15.16
CA LEU A 64 -5.62 -4.39 -14.15
C LEU A 64 -5.13 -5.77 -13.68
N ASP A 65 -4.38 -6.48 -14.52
CA ASP A 65 -3.78 -7.78 -14.17
C ASP A 65 -2.77 -7.71 -13.02
N TRP A 66 -2.26 -6.52 -12.69
CA TRP A 66 -1.34 -6.31 -11.58
C TRP A 66 -1.99 -6.51 -10.20
N GLN A 67 -3.31 -6.50 -10.11
CA GLN A 67 -4.04 -6.65 -8.83
C GLN A 67 -3.57 -7.89 -8.05
N ARG A 68 -3.32 -9.00 -8.76
CA ARG A 68 -2.83 -10.26 -8.16
C ARG A 68 -1.49 -10.08 -7.44
N SER A 69 -0.57 -9.30 -8.01
CA SER A 69 0.72 -8.99 -7.39
C SER A 69 0.55 -8.08 -6.16
N GLY A 70 -0.42 -7.17 -6.18
CA GLY A 70 -0.78 -6.36 -5.01
C GLY A 70 -1.29 -7.21 -3.85
N CYS A 71 -2.21 -8.14 -4.13
CA CYS A 71 -2.73 -9.08 -3.13
C CYS A 71 -1.63 -9.96 -2.53
N ALA A 72 -0.74 -10.53 -3.36
CA ALA A 72 0.39 -11.33 -2.88
C ALA A 72 1.30 -10.52 -1.95
N ARG A 73 1.59 -9.26 -2.30
CA ARG A 73 2.41 -8.38 -1.45
C ARG A 73 1.71 -8.00 -0.15
N ALA A 74 0.39 -7.84 -0.17
CA ALA A 74 -0.41 -7.60 1.04
C ALA A 74 -0.32 -8.81 1.99
N GLU A 75 -0.48 -10.02 1.46
CA GLU A 75 -0.34 -11.28 2.19
C GLU A 75 1.08 -11.43 2.77
N GLU A 76 2.12 -11.23 1.98
CA GLU A 76 3.53 -11.27 2.42
C GLU A 76 3.83 -10.28 3.55
N CYS A 77 3.11 -9.15 3.60
CA CYS A 77 3.26 -8.14 4.65
C CYS A 77 2.33 -8.35 5.86
N GLY A 78 1.50 -9.41 5.83
CA GLY A 78 0.59 -9.75 6.93
C GLY A 78 -0.65 -8.86 7.02
N VAL A 79 -1.11 -8.29 5.89
CA VAL A 79 -2.37 -7.52 5.85
C VAL A 79 -3.55 -8.47 6.06
N PRO A 80 -4.36 -8.29 7.12
CA PRO A 80 -5.55 -9.10 7.33
C PRO A 80 -6.63 -8.80 6.28
N ALA A 81 -7.33 -9.83 5.81
CA ALA A 81 -8.35 -9.70 4.78
C ALA A 81 -9.53 -8.81 5.21
N ASP A 82 -9.86 -8.78 6.51
CA ASP A 82 -10.91 -7.93 7.09
C ASP A 82 -10.53 -6.44 7.20
N ARG A 83 -9.27 -6.10 6.91
CA ARG A 83 -8.77 -4.71 6.84
C ARG A 83 -8.55 -4.22 5.42
N VAL A 84 -8.99 -4.97 4.41
CA VAL A 84 -8.99 -4.52 3.00
C VAL A 84 -10.37 -4.00 2.64
N VAL A 85 -10.44 -2.81 2.02
CA VAL A 85 -11.69 -2.13 1.61
C VAL A 85 -11.82 -1.99 0.10
#